data_AF-A0A653VYT0-F1
#
_entry.id   AF-A0A653VYT0-F1
#
_cell.length_a   1.000
_cell.length_b   1.000
_cell.length_c   1.000
_cell.angle_alpha   90.00
_cell.angle_beta   90.00
_cell.angle_gamma   90.00
#
_symmetry.space_group_name_H-M   'P 1'
#
loop_
_entity.id
_entity.type
_entity.pdbx_description
1 polymer ?
#
loop_
_entity_poly.entity_id
_entity_poly.type
_entity_poly.pdbx_seq_one_letter_code
_entity_poly.pdbx_strand_id
1 'polypeptide(L)'
;MKGQARLRFTGHIAGAGTTGGTRLVLGRWESSPHGPFADVMVQRPDGHRILLAPDAWVAEFVAATYTFDEVRQVPVQVQVPDAGAAAGSRWHITAGPLEWAFQVGGRTPLGHMLRAVPGPVGRSLAMARITDRVARWTMPGVRTLGSAGNDRLEWYAARDLHRITASTAAWAGKDLGRLADLDPPAEFGFSSTPPQPSLTTLTSTVRLPR
;
A
#
# COMPACT_ATOMS: atom_id res chain seq x y z
N MET A 1 11.59 -31.61 8.22
CA MET A 1 10.59 -30.86 7.41
C MET A 1 10.98 -29.38 7.41
N LYS A 2 11.61 -28.87 6.34
CA LYS A 2 11.91 -27.42 6.24
C LYS A 2 10.59 -26.69 5.91
N GLY A 3 10.12 -25.81 6.81
CA GLY A 3 8.85 -25.11 6.66
C GLY A 3 8.86 -24.10 5.52
N GLN A 4 7.70 -23.83 4.91
CA GLN A 4 7.52 -22.73 3.94
C GLN A 4 8.01 -21.40 4.55
N ALA A 5 8.85 -20.67 3.82
CA ALA A 5 9.35 -19.37 4.27
C ALA A 5 8.20 -18.35 4.34
N ARG A 6 8.11 -17.64 5.46
CA ARG A 6 7.16 -16.56 5.69
C ARG A 6 7.93 -15.26 5.89
N LEU A 7 7.70 -14.32 5.00
CA LEU A 7 8.28 -12.98 5.05
C LEU A 7 7.25 -12.04 5.66
N ARG A 8 7.70 -11.15 6.55
CA ARG A 8 6.82 -10.19 7.24
C ARG A 8 7.32 -8.78 6.99
N PHE A 9 6.41 -7.90 6.61
CA PHE A 9 6.66 -6.50 6.32
C PHE A 9 5.76 -5.68 7.23
N THR A 10 6.34 -4.85 8.10
CA THR A 10 5.56 -3.97 8.97
C THR A 10 5.76 -2.53 8.53
N GLY A 11 4.64 -1.85 8.31
CA GLY A 11 4.66 -0.43 8.05
C GLY A 11 3.34 0.15 7.60
N HIS A 12 3.39 0.93 6.53
CA HIS A 12 2.30 1.75 6.04
C HIS A 12 2.04 1.52 4.56
N ILE A 13 0.76 1.45 4.19
CA ILE A 13 0.32 1.58 2.80
C ILE A 13 -0.51 2.84 2.69
N ALA A 14 -0.15 3.73 1.78
CA ALA A 14 -0.95 4.90 1.42
C ALA A 14 -1.53 4.72 0.03
N GLY A 15 -2.80 5.06 -0.17
CA GLY A 15 -3.45 5.02 -1.48
C GLY A 15 -4.22 6.29 -1.76
N ALA A 16 -4.08 6.82 -2.97
CA ALA A 16 -4.85 7.97 -3.44
C ALA A 16 -5.09 7.93 -4.96
N GLY A 17 -6.27 8.39 -5.39
CA GLY A 17 -6.53 8.75 -6.77
C GLY A 17 -6.24 10.22 -7.02
N THR A 18 -6.22 10.60 -8.28
CA THR A 18 -6.09 11.99 -8.73
C THR A 18 -7.16 12.31 -9.76
N THR A 19 -7.61 13.56 -9.84
CA THR A 19 -8.60 13.98 -10.85
C THR A 19 -8.07 13.85 -12.28
N GLY A 20 -6.74 13.81 -12.47
CA GLY A 20 -6.12 13.49 -13.76
C GLY A 20 -6.17 12.00 -14.12
N GLY A 21 -6.72 11.13 -13.27
CA GLY A 21 -6.90 9.69 -13.52
C GLY A 21 -5.73 8.81 -13.10
N THR A 22 -4.66 9.39 -12.52
CA THR A 22 -3.54 8.59 -11.98
C THR A 22 -3.89 8.06 -10.60
N ARG A 23 -3.63 6.77 -10.35
CA ARG A 23 -3.76 6.12 -9.05
C ARG A 23 -2.39 5.82 -8.47
N LEU A 24 -2.18 6.17 -7.21
CA LEU A 24 -0.90 6.08 -6.51
C LEU A 24 -1.07 5.19 -5.28
N VAL A 25 -0.16 4.23 -5.12
CA VAL A 25 -0.07 3.38 -3.93
C VAL A 25 1.38 3.36 -3.45
N LEU A 26 1.64 3.87 -2.26
CA LEU A 26 2.94 3.81 -1.58
C LEU A 26 2.94 2.63 -0.61
N GLY A 27 3.96 1.77 -0.71
CA GLY A 27 4.39 0.91 0.38
C GLY A 27 5.56 1.56 1.11
N ARG A 28 5.45 1.81 2.41
CA ARG A 28 6.57 2.20 3.27
C ARG A 28 6.73 1.14 4.36
N TRP A 29 7.88 0.49 4.39
CA TRP A 29 8.14 -0.64 5.27
C TRP A 29 9.28 -0.29 6.22
N GLU A 30 8.96 -0.03 7.48
CA GLU A 30 9.98 0.23 8.50
C GLU A 30 10.70 -1.05 8.96
N SER A 31 10.09 -2.22 8.76
CA SER A 31 10.70 -3.51 9.07
C SER A 31 10.35 -4.54 8.00
N SER A 32 11.38 -5.13 7.40
CA SER A 32 11.27 -6.22 6.42
C SER A 32 12.52 -7.12 6.44
N PRO A 33 12.49 -8.29 5.80
CA PRO A 33 13.68 -9.16 5.64
C PRO A 33 14.84 -8.51 4.87
N HIS A 34 14.54 -7.51 4.02
CA HIS A 34 15.52 -6.75 3.24
C HIS A 34 15.98 -5.46 3.93
N GLY A 35 15.53 -5.24 5.17
CA GLY A 35 15.66 -3.94 5.84
C GLY A 35 14.54 -2.96 5.46
N PRO A 36 14.59 -1.72 5.96
CA PRO A 36 13.56 -0.73 5.67
C PRO A 36 13.64 -0.24 4.21
N PHE A 37 12.50 -0.10 3.55
CA PHE A 37 12.42 0.44 2.19
C PHE A 37 11.06 1.09 1.92
N ALA A 38 10.95 1.78 0.79
CA ALA A 38 9.67 2.22 0.24
C ALA A 38 9.61 1.95 -1.26
N ASP A 39 8.41 1.69 -1.76
CA ASP A 39 8.10 1.46 -3.17
C ASP A 39 6.80 2.19 -3.53
N VAL A 40 6.63 2.56 -4.81
CA VAL A 40 5.41 3.20 -5.28
C VAL A 40 4.89 2.50 -6.53
N MET A 41 3.63 2.07 -6.47
CA MET A 41 2.87 1.58 -7.60
C MET A 41 2.05 2.73 -8.18
N VAL A 42 2.17 2.94 -9.48
CA VAL A 42 1.51 4.03 -10.20
C VAL A 42 0.72 3.43 -11.35
N GLN A 43 -0.57 3.73 -11.42
CA GLN A 43 -1.38 3.43 -12.60
C GLN A 43 -1.79 4.72 -13.28
N ARG A 44 -1.33 4.91 -14.51
CA ARG A 44 -1.59 6.10 -15.31
C ARG A 44 -3.03 6.10 -15.84
N PRO A 45 -3.53 7.24 -16.36
CA PRO A 45 -4.91 7.36 -16.81
C PRO A 45 -5.25 6.46 -18.01
N ASP A 46 -4.25 6.11 -18.81
CA ASP A 46 -4.33 5.15 -19.91
C ASP A 46 -4.31 3.68 -19.45
N GLY A 47 -4.19 3.44 -18.14
CA GLY A 47 -4.13 2.11 -17.55
C GLY A 47 -2.72 1.56 -17.35
N HIS A 48 -1.67 2.22 -17.85
CA HIS A 48 -0.28 1.75 -17.76
C HIS A 48 0.21 1.68 -16.31
N ARG A 49 0.67 0.50 -15.87
CA ARG A 49 1.08 0.22 -14.49
C ARG A 49 2.59 0.21 -14.35
N ILE A 50 3.10 1.09 -13.49
CA ILE A 50 4.52 1.32 -13.27
C ILE A 50 4.84 1.00 -11.80
N LEU A 51 5.84 0.16 -11.57
CA LEU A 51 6.47 0.01 -10.25
C LEU A 51 7.71 0.91 -10.18
N LEU A 52 7.79 1.74 -9.14
CA LEU A 52 8.98 2.50 -8.76
C LEU A 52 9.59 1.83 -7.53
N ALA A 53 10.77 1.23 -7.69
CA ALA A 53 11.45 0.47 -6.66
C ALA A 53 12.87 1.01 -6.40
N PRO A 54 13.35 1.01 -5.15
CA PRO A 54 14.64 1.59 -4.78
C PRO A 54 15.84 0.77 -5.25
N ASP A 55 15.67 -0.55 -5.42
CA ASP A 55 16.71 -1.47 -5.84
C ASP A 55 16.13 -2.70 -6.55
N ALA A 56 17.01 -3.57 -7.06
CA ALA A 56 16.65 -4.78 -7.77
C ALA A 56 15.88 -5.79 -6.91
N TRP A 57 16.23 -5.93 -5.63
CA TRP A 57 15.56 -6.89 -4.75
C TRP A 57 14.09 -6.51 -4.56
N VAL A 58 13.81 -5.23 -4.29
CA VAL A 58 12.44 -4.74 -4.12
C VAL A 58 11.68 -4.85 -5.45
N ALA A 59 12.32 -4.46 -6.56
CA ALA A 59 11.74 -4.55 -7.89
C ALA A 59 11.27 -5.99 -8.20
N GLU A 60 12.17 -6.97 -8.04
CA GLU A 60 11.88 -8.38 -8.28
C GLU A 60 10.83 -8.94 -7.30
N PHE A 61 10.96 -8.60 -6.02
CA PHE A 61 10.06 -9.11 -4.99
C PHE A 61 8.60 -8.65 -5.21
N VAL A 62 8.41 -7.36 -5.48
CA VAL A 62 7.09 -6.75 -5.68
C VAL A 62 6.51 -7.14 -7.03
N ALA A 63 7.31 -7.14 -8.11
CA ALA A 63 6.87 -7.57 -9.45
C ALA A 63 6.55 -9.08 -9.53
N ALA A 64 7.12 -9.90 -8.65
CA ALA A 64 6.73 -11.31 -8.53
C ALA A 64 5.37 -11.51 -7.83
N THR A 65 4.81 -10.44 -7.23
CA THR A 65 3.57 -10.46 -6.45
C THR A 65 2.43 -9.76 -7.20
N TYR A 66 2.73 -8.63 -7.84
CA TYR A 66 1.80 -7.75 -8.54
C TYR A 66 2.11 -7.66 -10.04
N THR A 67 1.14 -7.22 -10.84
CA THR A 67 1.32 -7.04 -12.29
C THR A 67 1.66 -5.60 -12.64
N PHE A 68 2.75 -5.42 -13.37
CA PHE A 68 3.20 -4.14 -13.89
C PHE A 68 3.55 -4.28 -15.36
N ASP A 69 3.28 -3.22 -16.11
CA ASP A 69 3.66 -3.08 -17.52
C ASP A 69 5.08 -2.49 -17.62
N GLU A 70 5.54 -1.82 -16.55
CA GLU A 70 6.88 -1.24 -16.45
C GLU A 70 7.41 -1.29 -15.01
N VAL A 71 8.71 -1.59 -14.85
CA VAL A 71 9.41 -1.52 -13.56
C VAL A 71 10.61 -0.60 -13.69
N ARG A 72 10.68 0.44 -12.84
CA ARG A 72 11.78 1.40 -12.80
C ARG A 72 12.51 1.31 -11.47
N GLN A 73 13.81 1.06 -11.53
CA GLN A 73 14.69 1.18 -10.37
C GLN A 73 15.12 2.64 -10.24
N VAL A 74 14.62 3.32 -9.22
CA VAL A 74 14.86 4.74 -8.93
C VAL A 74 14.94 4.94 -7.42
N PRO A 75 15.73 5.89 -6.90
CA PRO A 75 15.68 6.23 -5.48
C PRO A 75 14.26 6.57 -5.06
N VAL A 76 13.78 5.92 -4.00
CA VAL A 76 12.48 6.20 -3.38
C VAL A 76 12.72 6.75 -1.99
N GLN A 77 12.34 8.00 -1.76
CA GLN A 77 12.52 8.68 -0.48
C GLN A 77 11.17 9.07 0.09
N VAL A 78 10.99 8.87 1.40
CA VAL A 78 9.76 9.23 2.11
C VAL A 78 10.10 10.05 3.35
N GLN A 79 9.77 11.33 3.32
CA GLN A 79 9.94 12.26 4.42
C GLN A 79 8.62 12.40 5.19
N VAL A 80 8.69 12.23 6.51
CA VAL A 80 7.56 12.38 7.43
C VAL A 80 8.05 13.22 8.61
N PRO A 81 7.79 14.55 8.61
CA PRO A 81 8.31 15.45 9.62
C PRO A 81 7.73 15.20 11.02
N ASP A 82 6.46 14.75 11.09
CA ASP A 82 5.71 14.62 12.35
C ASP A 82 5.06 13.23 12.50
N ALA A 83 5.29 12.56 13.63
CA ALA A 83 4.48 11.51 14.26
C ALA A 83 3.84 10.39 13.39
N GLY A 84 4.43 10.02 12.25
CA GLY A 84 3.99 8.87 11.45
C GLY A 84 2.57 9.01 10.89
N ALA A 85 1.64 8.17 11.33
CA ALA A 85 0.25 8.12 10.88
C ALA A 85 -0.71 9.03 11.68
N ALA A 86 -0.19 9.97 12.49
CA ALA A 86 -1.03 10.89 13.26
C ALA A 86 -1.83 11.84 12.35
N ALA A 87 -3.00 12.26 12.81
CA ALA A 87 -3.78 13.27 12.10
C ALA A 87 -3.01 14.60 12.08
N GLY A 88 -2.95 15.25 10.91
CA GLY A 88 -2.14 16.44 10.65
C GLY A 88 -0.76 16.14 10.07
N SER A 89 -0.25 14.90 10.18
CA SER A 89 1.05 14.52 9.62
C SER A 89 1.07 14.76 8.11
N ARG A 90 2.16 15.37 7.64
CA ARG A 90 2.43 15.55 6.21
C ARG A 90 3.47 14.53 5.75
N TRP A 91 3.17 13.87 4.65
CA TRP A 91 4.08 12.92 4.00
C TRP A 91 4.53 13.52 2.68
N HIS A 92 5.81 13.36 2.37
CA HIS A 92 6.39 13.77 1.10
C HIS A 92 7.23 12.63 0.52
N ILE A 93 6.99 12.30 -0.74
CA ILE A 93 7.53 11.15 -1.45
C ILE A 93 8.15 11.64 -2.74
N THR A 94 9.40 11.24 -2.98
CA THR A 94 10.07 11.41 -4.26
C THR A 94 10.50 10.05 -4.79
N ALA A 95 10.18 9.76 -6.05
CA ALA A 95 10.50 8.49 -6.69
C ALA A 95 10.67 8.70 -8.20
N GLY A 96 11.90 8.94 -8.66
CA GLY A 96 12.18 9.23 -10.07
C GLY A 96 11.31 10.38 -10.62
N PRO A 97 10.40 10.14 -11.59
CA PRO A 97 9.53 11.19 -12.11
C PRO A 97 8.42 11.61 -11.16
N LEU A 98 8.14 10.86 -10.09
CA LEU A 98 7.05 11.13 -9.17
C LEU A 98 7.51 12.04 -8.03
N GLU A 99 6.73 13.10 -7.80
CA GLU A 99 6.70 13.85 -6.55
C GLU A 99 5.27 13.78 -6.00
N TRP A 100 5.12 13.31 -4.76
CA TRP A 100 3.81 13.12 -4.15
C TRP A 100 3.84 13.58 -2.70
N ALA A 101 2.90 14.45 -2.33
CA ALA A 101 2.67 14.83 -0.96
C ALA A 101 1.21 14.61 -0.55
N PHE A 102 1.00 14.28 0.71
CA PHE A 102 -0.34 14.17 1.27
C PHE A 102 -0.40 14.53 2.75
N GLN A 103 -1.61 14.86 3.20
CA GLN A 103 -1.92 15.11 4.62
C GLN A 103 -2.81 13.99 5.16
N VAL A 104 -2.39 13.46 6.30
CA VAL A 104 -3.13 12.45 7.05
C VAL A 104 -4.25 13.15 7.83
N GLY A 105 -5.47 12.69 7.63
CA GLY A 105 -6.65 13.15 8.34
C GLY A 105 -6.97 12.34 9.59
N GLY A 106 -8.19 12.52 10.07
CA GLY A 106 -8.72 11.76 11.19
C GLY A 106 -8.73 10.25 10.93
N ARG A 107 -8.62 9.50 12.03
CA ARG A 107 -8.80 8.04 12.03
C ARG A 107 -10.23 7.70 11.60
N THR A 108 -10.37 6.68 10.77
CA THR A 108 -11.68 6.18 10.35
C THR A 108 -12.34 5.38 11.47
N PRO A 109 -13.68 5.20 11.46
CA PRO A 109 -14.34 4.28 12.39
C PRO A 109 -13.74 2.86 12.36
N LEU A 110 -13.38 2.36 11.17
CA LEU A 110 -12.67 1.09 11.03
C LEU A 110 -11.29 1.12 11.69
N GLY A 111 -10.53 2.21 11.55
CA GLY A 111 -9.24 2.38 12.23
C GLY A 111 -9.38 2.26 13.75
N HIS A 112 -10.43 2.84 14.34
CA HIS A 112 -10.72 2.70 15.76
C HIS A 112 -11.01 1.25 16.16
N MET A 113 -11.78 0.50 15.35
CA MET A 113 -12.04 -0.92 15.58
C MET A 113 -10.76 -1.76 15.47
N LEU A 114 -9.89 -1.47 14.49
CA LEU A 114 -8.65 -2.21 14.26
C LEU A 114 -7.68 -2.08 15.46
N ARG A 115 -7.62 -0.91 16.11
CA ARG A 115 -6.80 -0.72 17.33
C ARG A 115 -7.29 -1.55 18.52
N ALA A 116 -8.57 -1.90 18.57
CA ALA A 116 -9.11 -2.75 19.64
C ALA A 116 -8.69 -4.22 19.51
N VAL A 117 -8.17 -4.64 18.34
CA VAL A 117 -7.71 -6.01 18.12
C VAL A 117 -6.28 -6.18 18.67
N PRO A 118 -6.06 -7.10 19.64
CA PRO A 118 -4.72 -7.34 20.17
C PRO A 118 -3.73 -7.77 19.09
N GLY A 119 -2.52 -7.20 19.11
CA GLY A 119 -1.50 -7.38 18.06
C GLY A 119 -1.19 -8.84 17.65
N PRO A 120 -1.07 -9.81 18.57
CA PRO A 120 -0.87 -11.22 18.21
C PRO A 120 -2.04 -11.81 17.40
N VAL A 121 -3.27 -11.42 17.75
CA VAL A 121 -4.50 -11.88 17.08
C VAL A 121 -4.61 -11.24 15.69
N GLY A 122 -4.37 -9.94 15.59
CA GLY A 122 -4.36 -9.20 14.32
C GLY A 122 -3.42 -9.79 13.27
N ARG A 123 -2.27 -10.34 13.70
CA ARG A 123 -1.24 -10.93 12.83
C ARG A 123 -1.48 -12.40 12.44
N SER A 124 -2.57 -13.02 12.91
CA SER A 124 -2.86 -14.42 12.63
C SER A 124 -3.53 -14.61 11.25
N LEU A 125 -3.24 -15.73 10.58
CA LEU A 125 -3.89 -16.07 9.30
C LEU A 125 -5.41 -16.26 9.47
N ALA A 126 -5.85 -16.71 10.64
CA ALA A 126 -7.27 -16.84 10.98
C ALA A 126 -7.96 -15.47 11.03
N MET A 127 -7.34 -14.48 11.67
CA MET A 127 -7.85 -13.11 11.67
C MET A 127 -7.82 -12.49 10.27
N ALA A 128 -6.78 -12.75 9.48
CA ALA A 128 -6.71 -12.29 8.10
C ALA A 128 -7.86 -12.82 7.22
N ARG A 129 -8.28 -14.07 7.41
CA ARG A 129 -9.47 -14.64 6.72
C ARG A 129 -10.78 -13.95 7.15
N ILE A 130 -10.87 -13.57 8.42
CA ILE A 130 -12.05 -12.88 8.97
C ILE A 130 -12.10 -11.44 8.44
N THR A 131 -10.99 -10.70 8.54
CA THR A 131 -10.92 -9.31 8.04
C THR A 131 -11.12 -9.23 6.55
N ASP A 132 -10.64 -10.20 5.78
CA ASP A 132 -10.85 -10.28 4.32
C ASP A 132 -12.32 -10.50 3.96
N ARG A 133 -13.05 -11.29 4.75
CA ARG A 133 -14.49 -11.47 4.57
C ARG A 133 -15.29 -10.23 4.94
N VAL A 134 -14.87 -9.50 5.98
CA VAL A 134 -15.48 -8.23 6.38
C VAL A 134 -15.17 -7.13 5.35
N ALA A 135 -13.92 -7.02 4.89
CA ALA A 135 -13.48 -6.04 3.90
C ALA A 135 -14.22 -6.21 2.58
N ARG A 136 -14.40 -7.45 2.10
CA ARG A 136 -15.23 -7.71 0.91
C ARG A 136 -16.67 -7.22 1.05
N TRP A 137 -17.23 -7.25 2.27
CA TRP A 137 -18.61 -6.87 2.52
C TRP A 137 -18.77 -5.35 2.70
N THR A 138 -17.80 -4.70 3.34
CA THR A 138 -17.86 -3.27 3.66
C THR A 138 -17.18 -2.38 2.63
N MET A 139 -16.27 -2.93 1.82
CA MET A 139 -15.44 -2.20 0.85
C MET A 139 -15.36 -3.00 -0.47
N PRO A 140 -16.36 -2.83 -1.36
CA PRO A 140 -16.35 -3.50 -2.66
C PRO A 140 -15.02 -3.25 -3.40
N GLY A 141 -14.35 -4.33 -3.81
CA GLY A 141 -13.05 -4.27 -4.50
C GLY A 141 -11.82 -4.50 -3.62
N VAL A 142 -11.93 -4.41 -2.29
CA VAL A 142 -10.82 -4.69 -1.37
C VAL A 142 -10.72 -6.18 -1.09
N ARG A 143 -9.50 -6.72 -1.22
CA ARG A 143 -9.15 -8.06 -0.75
C ARG A 143 -7.97 -7.93 0.23
N THR A 144 -8.05 -8.58 1.40
CA THR A 144 -6.97 -8.58 2.41
C THR A 144 -6.36 -9.96 2.63
N LEU A 145 -6.86 -10.97 1.91
CA LEU A 145 -6.21 -12.26 1.65
C LEU A 145 -6.33 -12.63 0.17
N GLY A 146 -5.22 -13.01 -0.47
CA GLY A 146 -5.25 -13.46 -1.86
C GLY A 146 -4.00 -14.24 -2.26
N SER A 147 -4.17 -15.08 -3.29
CA SER A 147 -3.04 -15.58 -4.06
C SER A 147 -2.53 -14.42 -4.91
N ALA A 148 -1.30 -14.00 -4.65
CA ALA A 148 -0.53 -13.17 -5.56
C ALA A 148 0.07 -14.06 -6.66
N GLY A 149 0.66 -13.46 -7.69
CA GLY A 149 1.37 -14.21 -8.74
C GLY A 149 2.36 -15.24 -8.15
N ASN A 150 2.63 -16.32 -8.92
CA ASN A 150 3.58 -17.37 -8.56
C ASN A 150 3.23 -18.19 -7.29
N ASP A 151 1.97 -18.58 -7.09
CA ASP A 151 1.50 -19.39 -5.94
C ASP A 151 1.83 -18.79 -4.55
N ARG A 152 2.13 -17.49 -4.50
CA ARG A 152 2.39 -16.75 -3.27
C ARG A 152 1.06 -16.47 -2.57
N LEU A 153 1.02 -16.68 -1.26
CA LEU A 153 -0.12 -16.27 -0.44
C LEU A 153 0.26 -15.02 0.35
N GLU A 154 -0.43 -13.92 0.10
CA GLU A 154 -0.26 -12.68 0.84
C GLU A 154 -1.51 -12.39 1.70
N TRP A 155 -1.28 -11.88 2.90
CA TRP A 155 -2.34 -11.34 3.73
C TRP A 155 -1.90 -10.14 4.56
N TYR A 156 -2.87 -9.24 4.75
CA TYR A 156 -2.66 -7.99 5.46
C TYR A 156 -3.32 -8.01 6.84
N ALA A 157 -2.52 -7.69 7.85
CA ALA A 157 -2.97 -7.44 9.22
C ALA A 157 -3.01 -5.93 9.46
N ALA A 158 -4.10 -5.27 9.05
CA ALA A 158 -4.31 -3.85 9.33
C ALA A 158 -4.47 -3.62 10.84
N ARG A 159 -3.89 -2.53 11.34
CA ARG A 159 -3.87 -2.13 12.76
C ARG A 159 -4.44 -0.74 13.00
N ASP A 160 -4.36 0.13 12.00
CA ASP A 160 -4.94 1.46 12.03
C ASP A 160 -5.26 1.90 10.59
N LEU A 161 -6.21 2.83 10.46
CA LEU A 161 -6.64 3.36 9.18
C LEU A 161 -7.07 4.82 9.32
N HIS A 162 -6.36 5.69 8.62
CA HIS A 162 -6.62 7.13 8.55
C HIS A 162 -7.04 7.53 7.14
N ARG A 163 -7.84 8.59 7.04
CA ARG A 163 -8.12 9.21 5.74
C ARG A 163 -6.91 9.99 5.26
N ILE A 164 -6.75 10.12 3.95
CA ILE A 164 -5.95 11.18 3.35
C ILE A 164 -6.91 12.31 2.98
N THR A 165 -6.66 13.51 3.50
CA THR A 165 -7.60 14.65 3.36
C THR A 165 -7.13 15.69 2.35
N ALA A 166 -5.85 15.70 2.01
CA ALA A 166 -5.29 16.53 0.97
C ALA A 166 -4.13 15.80 0.30
N SER A 167 -3.97 16.01 -1.00
CA SER A 167 -2.84 15.48 -1.75
C SER A 167 -2.51 16.37 -2.94
N THR A 168 -1.21 16.46 -3.23
CA THR A 168 -0.65 17.05 -4.45
C THR A 168 0.31 16.04 -5.05
N ALA A 169 0.22 15.80 -6.35
CA ALA A 169 1.12 14.88 -7.02
C ALA A 169 1.51 15.40 -8.39
N ALA A 170 2.77 15.22 -8.77
CA ALA A 170 3.30 15.57 -10.07
C ALA A 170 4.07 14.40 -10.67
N TRP A 171 3.99 14.26 -12.00
CA TRP A 171 4.76 13.30 -12.77
C TRP A 171 5.60 14.01 -13.82
N ALA A 172 6.92 13.91 -13.69
CA ALA A 172 7.90 14.65 -14.49
C ALA A 172 7.58 16.15 -14.55
N GLY A 173 7.24 16.73 -13.39
CA GLY A 173 6.88 18.14 -13.24
C GLY A 173 5.46 18.51 -13.69
N LYS A 174 4.67 17.58 -14.23
CA LYS A 174 3.27 17.83 -14.62
C LYS A 174 2.33 17.48 -13.49
N ASP A 175 1.48 18.43 -13.09
CA ASP A 175 0.44 18.21 -12.09
C ASP A 175 -0.51 17.07 -12.52
N LEU A 176 -0.76 16.13 -11.59
CA LEU A 176 -1.68 15.01 -11.76
C LEU A 176 -3.12 15.38 -11.35
N GLY A 177 -3.30 16.58 -10.80
CA GLY A 177 -4.58 17.11 -10.37
C GLY A 177 -4.83 16.93 -8.88
N ARG A 178 -6.06 17.21 -8.48
CA ARG A 178 -6.48 17.20 -7.07
C ARG A 178 -6.67 15.76 -6.57
N LEU A 179 -6.63 15.60 -5.25
CA LEU A 179 -7.01 14.36 -4.58
C LEU A 179 -8.39 13.89 -5.06
N ALA A 180 -8.48 12.62 -5.43
CA ALA A 180 -9.71 11.95 -5.80
C ALA A 180 -9.74 10.53 -5.22
N ASP A 181 -10.91 9.90 -5.24
CA ASP A 181 -11.04 8.48 -4.94
C ASP A 181 -10.31 7.64 -6.00
N LEU A 182 -9.89 6.43 -5.63
CA LEU A 182 -9.36 5.43 -6.55
C LEU A 182 -10.52 4.80 -7.34
N ASP A 183 -11.11 5.58 -8.24
CA ASP A 183 -12.20 5.17 -9.12
C ASP A 183 -11.83 5.43 -10.60
N PRO A 184 -11.69 4.39 -11.44
CA PRO A 184 -11.82 2.97 -11.09
C PRO A 184 -10.70 2.49 -10.14
N PRO A 185 -10.93 1.38 -9.41
CA PRO A 185 -9.92 0.80 -8.52
C PRO A 185 -8.57 0.60 -9.21
N ALA A 186 -7.48 0.62 -8.45
CA ALA A 186 -6.16 0.28 -8.99
C ALA A 186 -6.08 -1.22 -9.33
N GLU A 187 -5.48 -1.53 -10.48
CA GLU A 187 -5.48 -2.86 -11.10
C GLU A 187 -4.08 -3.49 -11.14
N PHE A 188 -3.39 -3.48 -10.00
CA PHE A 188 -2.09 -4.15 -9.85
C PHE A 188 -2.21 -5.67 -9.61
N GLY A 189 -3.44 -6.21 -9.59
CA GLY A 189 -3.75 -7.59 -9.21
C GLY A 189 -4.51 -7.62 -7.88
N PHE A 190 -3.79 -7.84 -6.78
CA PHE A 190 -4.39 -7.88 -5.43
C PHE A 190 -4.58 -6.46 -4.87
N SER A 191 -5.75 -5.86 -5.03
CA SER A 191 -6.02 -4.54 -4.44
C SER A 191 -6.48 -4.64 -2.99
N SER A 192 -5.66 -4.18 -2.06
CA SER A 192 -6.04 -3.96 -0.65
C SER A 192 -6.31 -2.50 -0.33
N THR A 193 -6.22 -1.62 -1.32
CA THR A 193 -6.36 -0.18 -1.14
C THR A 193 -7.85 0.18 -1.18
N PRO A 194 -8.42 0.76 -0.12
CA PRO A 194 -9.79 1.24 -0.14
C PRO A 194 -10.00 2.24 -1.29
N PRO A 195 -11.20 2.32 -1.89
CA PRO A 195 -11.51 3.33 -2.89
C PRO A 195 -11.28 4.76 -2.38
N GLN A 196 -11.55 4.98 -1.09
CA GLN A 196 -11.29 6.25 -0.43
C GLN A 196 -9.81 6.41 -0.09
N PRO A 197 -9.22 7.59 -0.38
CA PRO A 197 -7.83 7.87 -0.07
C PRO A 197 -7.52 7.68 1.40
N SER A 198 -6.50 6.88 1.69
CA SER A 198 -6.23 6.43 3.05
C SER A 198 -4.78 6.04 3.30
N LEU A 199 -4.40 6.12 4.57
CA LEU A 199 -3.14 5.63 5.11
C LEU A 199 -3.45 4.50 6.09
N THR A 200 -2.99 3.29 5.76
CA THR A 200 -3.19 2.10 6.56
C THR A 200 -1.89 1.74 7.27
N THR A 201 -1.94 1.55 8.59
CA THR A 201 -0.83 0.91 9.33
C THR A 201 -1.08 -0.58 9.38
N LEU A 202 -0.12 -1.40 8.99
CA LEU A 202 -0.32 -2.84 8.87
C LEU A 202 0.96 -3.67 9.01
N THR A 203 0.77 -4.98 9.10
CA THR A 203 1.80 -5.97 8.80
C THR A 203 1.34 -6.83 7.63
N SER A 204 2.07 -6.81 6.51
CA SER A 204 1.93 -7.81 5.45
C SER A 204 2.69 -9.07 5.81
N THR A 205 2.12 -10.23 5.50
CA THR A 205 2.85 -11.49 5.51
C THR A 205 2.72 -12.17 4.15
N VAL A 206 3.87 -12.45 3.53
CA VAL A 206 3.97 -13.17 2.27
C VAL A 206 4.52 -14.55 2.55
N ARG A 207 3.76 -15.58 2.17
CA ARG A 207 4.20 -16.97 2.22
C ARG A 207 4.64 -17.38 0.82
N LEU A 208 5.91 -17.74 0.70
CA LEU A 208 6.49 -18.20 -0.56
C LEU A 208 6.01 -19.62 -0.89
N PRO A 209 5.85 -19.95 -2.18
CA PRO A 209 5.67 -21.34 -2.63
C PRO A 209 6.89 -22.19 -2.22
N ARG A 210 6.72 -23.51 -2.29
CA ARG A 210 7.81 -24.46 -2.04
C ARG A 210 8.81 -24.47 -3.17
#